data_AF-A0A935SSK5-F1
#
_entry.id   AF-A0A935SSK5-F1
#
_cell.length_a   1.000
_cell.length_b   1.000
_cell.length_c   1.000
_cell.angle_alpha   90.00
_cell.angle_beta   90.00
_cell.angle_gamma   90.00
#
_symmetry.space_group_name_H-M   'P 1'
#
loop_
_entity.id
_entity.type
_entity.pdbx_description
1 polymer ?
#
loop_
_entity_poly.entity_id
_entity_poly.type
_entity_poly.pdbx_seq_one_letter_code
_entity_poly.pdbx_strand_id
1 'polypeptide(L)'
;MRIFIRLYIIVMSLLCFIKQGFSQTSWTGAVSTSWSASGNWTAGVPTITQNAIIGDASFTGAFQPTIAVNAECANLTIGGAVASTLTVNKLLTISGNLTINSGATLSQGNTNIVIRGNWINSGTYTAINSVPLPTVFFAATNQTIGGSNVSTFRNLTVNPGSTVLLGININITSNLLVSGTIDPSESPTYQVSGGNITVTSGGVAKVNASTFGGNYSTTVILNEGSIVEYGSNTTAQSINASYTYSTLKISGSTVKSLSSGLPALNSTTASAGNIFVTAGSTFDLSSFSADRGTSVVGGILSIANNATLIMGGVGGTSPFPANFATVSLSLGSTVEYKSGAGTQIISPQTYGNLVLSCTSGTATKTSASAFTIAGNFTTTVGTGTALNFTAGANIAIDGNVTLGTSTTFNAESFTHTIKGNWANNGTFTGSTSTVNLAGSGTAMSGSGTNNFNNLTVSGFGITATNNAINISGDFGTSGPGTFVHASGGTVTMTGASKTIDGSGITLNNLTISSGFRTSTATLTLTGNLSATGTLTCSSGTISMSGLSNSISGAGAKSFLLYILWVMLSLLLQLVLRLPAH
;
A
#
# COMPACT_ATOMS: atom_id res chain seq x y z
N MET A 1 27.20 7.37 46.81
CA MET A 1 28.56 7.64 46.26
C MET A 1 28.82 7.00 44.89
N ARG A 2 28.37 5.77 44.61
CA ARG A 2 28.56 5.09 43.31
C ARG A 2 27.73 5.63 42.12
N ILE A 3 26.67 6.39 42.38
CA ILE A 3 25.84 7.04 41.34
C ILE A 3 26.43 8.39 40.88
N PHE A 4 27.14 9.10 41.76
CA PHE A 4 27.80 10.37 41.42
C PHE A 4 29.07 10.18 40.58
N ILE A 5 29.80 9.07 40.75
CA ILE A 5 30.99 8.75 39.94
C ILE A 5 30.60 8.35 38.51
N ARG A 6 29.47 7.67 38.31
CA ARG A 6 28.95 7.33 36.97
C ARG A 6 28.41 8.56 36.22
N LEU A 7 27.78 9.50 36.91
CA LEU A 7 27.33 10.75 36.29
C LEU A 7 28.51 11.66 35.95
N TYR A 8 29.57 11.71 36.77
CA TYR A 8 30.77 12.48 36.47
C TYR A 8 31.56 11.89 35.28
N ILE A 9 31.68 10.56 35.18
CA ILE A 9 32.36 9.91 34.04
C ILE A 9 31.54 10.05 32.75
N ILE A 10 30.21 10.00 32.78
CA ILE A 10 29.35 10.19 31.60
C ILE A 10 29.33 11.66 31.15
N VAL A 11 29.36 12.62 32.09
CA VAL A 11 29.48 14.05 31.75
C VAL A 11 30.90 14.39 31.24
N MET A 12 31.96 13.78 31.77
CA MET A 12 33.32 14.02 31.29
C MET A 12 33.64 13.29 29.96
N SER A 13 32.98 12.16 29.67
CA SER A 13 33.07 11.48 28.36
C SER A 13 32.15 12.08 27.28
N LEU A 14 31.10 12.83 27.66
CA LEU A 14 30.33 13.67 26.73
C LEU A 14 31.04 15.00 26.40
N LEU A 15 31.97 15.46 27.25
CA LEU A 15 32.86 16.61 26.98
C LEU A 15 34.14 16.24 26.20
N CYS A 16 34.34 14.96 25.85
CA CYS A 16 35.51 14.49 25.08
C CYS A 16 35.13 13.90 23.71
N PHE A 17 34.06 14.41 23.08
CA PHE A 17 34.09 14.54 21.63
C PHE A 17 35.12 15.63 21.32
N ILE A 18 36.35 15.22 21.05
CA ILE A 18 37.25 16.02 20.23
C ILE A 18 36.44 16.29 18.96
N LYS A 19 35.83 17.48 18.86
CA LYS A 19 35.55 18.07 17.56
C LYS A 19 36.90 17.97 16.85
N GLN A 20 37.03 17.06 15.90
CA GLN A 20 38.07 17.18 14.90
C GLN A 20 37.72 18.44 14.13
N GLY A 21 38.08 19.59 14.70
CA GLY A 21 37.95 20.86 14.07
C GLY A 21 38.89 20.81 12.89
N PHE A 22 38.35 20.92 11.68
CA PHE A 22 39.16 21.29 10.54
C PHE A 22 40.03 22.49 10.92
N SER A 23 41.29 22.48 10.47
CA SER A 23 42.16 23.65 10.60
C SER A 23 41.42 24.88 10.06
N GLN A 24 41.67 26.08 10.58
CA GLN A 24 41.00 27.30 10.11
C GLN A 24 42.03 28.26 9.54
N THR A 25 41.62 29.05 8.56
CA THR A 25 42.32 30.24 8.10
C THR A 25 41.30 31.36 7.85
N SER A 26 41.68 32.59 8.20
CA SER A 26 40.81 33.76 8.11
C SER A 26 41.37 34.77 7.13
N TRP A 27 40.50 35.38 6.32
CA TRP A 27 40.87 36.40 5.36
C TRP A 27 41.26 37.69 6.08
N THR A 28 42.45 38.21 5.79
CA THR A 28 42.96 39.47 6.35
C THR A 28 42.74 40.65 5.41
N GLY A 29 42.71 40.41 4.10
CA GLY A 29 42.59 41.45 3.08
C GLY A 29 43.74 42.45 3.08
N ALA A 30 44.92 42.06 3.58
CA ALA A 30 46.05 42.96 3.80
C ALA A 30 46.91 43.22 2.55
N VAL A 31 46.98 42.28 1.59
CA VAL A 31 47.91 42.32 0.46
C VAL A 31 47.22 42.67 -0.86
N SER A 32 46.12 42.00 -1.19
CA SER A 32 45.40 42.20 -2.45
C SER A 32 43.99 41.59 -2.39
N THR A 33 43.21 41.67 -3.47
CA THR A 33 41.93 40.96 -3.58
C THR A 33 42.08 39.47 -3.88
N SER A 34 43.27 38.97 -4.23
CA SER A 34 43.43 37.60 -4.73
C SER A 34 43.26 36.54 -3.64
N TRP A 35 42.28 35.64 -3.79
CA TRP A 35 42.09 34.46 -2.92
C TRP A 35 43.36 33.61 -2.78
N SER A 36 44.13 33.48 -3.86
CA SER A 36 45.32 32.61 -3.90
C SER A 36 46.58 33.24 -3.32
N ALA A 37 46.54 34.51 -2.90
CA ALA A 37 47.68 35.14 -2.25
C ALA A 37 47.72 34.73 -0.77
N SER A 38 48.71 33.92 -0.38
CA SER A 38 48.85 33.41 1.00
C SER A 38 48.94 34.53 2.05
N GLY A 39 49.50 35.69 1.70
CA GLY A 39 49.58 36.86 2.59
C GLY A 39 48.23 37.49 2.94
N ASN A 40 47.15 37.12 2.25
CA ASN A 40 45.79 37.53 2.60
C ASN A 40 45.12 36.58 3.63
N TRP A 41 45.84 35.59 4.14
CA TRP A 41 45.27 34.55 5.00
C TRP A 41 46.11 34.34 6.27
N THR A 42 45.46 34.20 7.42
CA THR A 42 46.15 34.00 8.71
C THR A 42 46.95 32.69 8.80
N ALA A 43 46.52 31.66 8.08
CA ALA A 43 47.14 30.33 8.09
C ALA A 43 47.25 29.72 6.69
N GLY A 44 47.62 30.55 5.70
CA GLY A 44 47.77 30.13 4.30
C GLY A 44 46.43 30.03 3.55
N VAL A 45 46.52 29.80 2.24
CA VAL A 45 45.34 29.67 1.36
C VAL A 45 44.54 28.43 1.79
N PRO A 46 43.21 28.54 1.96
CA PRO A 46 42.36 27.41 2.34
C PRO A 46 42.53 26.20 1.42
N THR A 47 42.40 25.01 2.01
CA THR A 47 42.38 23.72 1.32
C THR A 47 41.13 22.94 1.71
N ILE A 48 40.86 21.79 1.07
CA ILE A 48 39.69 20.94 1.37
C ILE A 48 39.56 20.50 2.84
N THR A 49 40.62 20.58 3.64
CA THR A 49 40.63 20.26 5.07
C THR A 49 40.71 21.49 5.97
N GLN A 50 40.65 22.69 5.40
CA GLN A 50 40.75 23.96 6.13
C GLN A 50 39.49 24.81 5.96
N ASN A 51 38.90 25.24 7.07
CA ASN A 51 37.80 26.20 7.10
C ASN A 51 38.31 27.57 6.67
N ALA A 52 37.61 28.19 5.72
CA ALA A 52 37.83 29.56 5.29
C ALA A 52 36.82 30.48 5.96
N ILE A 53 37.28 31.49 6.70
CA ILE A 53 36.42 32.52 7.28
C ILE A 53 36.76 33.87 6.70
N ILE A 54 35.74 34.60 6.24
CA ILE A 54 35.85 35.96 5.71
C ILE A 54 34.97 36.86 6.57
N GLY A 55 35.52 37.92 7.14
CA GLY A 55 34.74 38.88 7.92
C GLY A 55 34.70 38.65 9.42
N ASP A 56 35.59 37.82 9.96
CA ASP A 56 35.89 37.84 11.39
C ASP A 56 36.84 39.01 11.74
N ALA A 57 37.26 39.10 13.01
CA ALA A 57 38.14 40.17 13.48
C ALA A 57 39.53 40.20 12.79
N SER A 58 39.91 39.15 12.07
CA SER A 58 41.17 39.10 11.32
C SER A 58 41.11 39.93 10.04
N PHE A 59 39.90 40.26 9.54
CA PHE A 59 39.73 41.07 8.35
C PHE A 59 39.96 42.55 8.65
N THR A 60 41.23 42.97 8.68
CA THR A 60 41.64 44.34 9.01
C THR A 60 42.04 45.18 7.79
N GLY A 61 42.31 44.55 6.64
CA GLY A 61 42.70 45.23 5.41
C GLY A 61 41.52 45.69 4.55
N ALA A 62 41.81 46.45 3.49
CA ALA A 62 40.78 47.05 2.63
C ALA A 62 40.32 46.14 1.47
N PHE A 63 41.02 45.02 1.21
CA PHE A 63 40.78 44.22 0.01
C PHE A 63 39.75 43.10 0.26
N GLN A 64 38.61 43.19 -0.43
CA GLN A 64 37.59 42.13 -0.47
C GLN A 64 38.07 40.95 -1.36
N PRO A 65 37.81 39.69 -0.98
CA PRO A 65 38.34 38.53 -1.68
C PRO A 65 37.69 38.28 -3.04
N THR A 66 38.52 37.88 -4.01
CA THR A 66 38.14 37.47 -5.37
C THR A 66 38.80 36.14 -5.71
N ILE A 67 37.99 35.17 -6.09
CA ILE A 67 38.43 33.87 -6.62
C ILE A 67 38.57 34.02 -8.14
N ALA A 68 39.80 34.23 -8.61
CA ALA A 68 40.15 34.34 -10.04
C ALA A 68 40.88 33.10 -10.59
N VAL A 69 41.14 32.11 -9.73
CA VAL A 69 41.65 30.76 -10.03
C VAL A 69 40.80 29.75 -9.26
N ASN A 70 40.84 28.46 -9.62
CA ASN A 70 40.07 27.45 -8.90
C ASN A 70 40.47 27.44 -7.41
N ALA A 71 39.48 27.37 -6.51
CA ALA A 71 39.66 27.45 -5.07
C ALA A 71 38.87 26.36 -4.36
N GLU A 72 39.39 25.92 -3.22
CA GLU A 72 38.78 24.86 -2.42
C GLU A 72 38.85 25.20 -0.92
N CYS A 73 37.88 24.72 -0.15
CA CYS A 73 37.91 24.83 1.31
C CYS A 73 37.12 23.67 1.97
N ALA A 74 37.31 23.46 3.27
CA ALA A 74 36.48 22.56 4.07
C ALA A 74 35.08 23.18 4.24
N ASN A 75 34.95 24.20 5.08
CA ASN A 75 33.74 25.02 5.21
C ASN A 75 34.06 26.46 4.83
N LEU A 76 33.07 27.19 4.33
CA LEU A 76 33.19 28.62 3.99
C LEU A 76 32.19 29.43 4.82
N THR A 77 32.69 30.39 5.58
CA THR A 77 31.87 31.39 6.28
C THR A 77 32.19 32.77 5.73
N ILE A 78 31.15 33.52 5.34
CA ILE A 78 31.27 34.87 4.79
C ILE A 78 30.49 35.84 5.69
N GLY A 79 31.12 36.92 6.12
CA GLY A 79 30.61 37.90 7.07
C GLY A 79 30.75 37.47 8.52
N GLY A 80 30.44 38.39 9.43
CA GLY A 80 30.62 38.24 10.86
C GLY A 80 30.76 39.60 11.53
N ALA A 81 31.95 39.89 12.06
CA ALA A 81 32.29 41.20 12.61
C ALA A 81 32.44 42.30 11.53
N VAL A 82 32.82 41.91 10.31
CA VAL A 82 33.09 42.82 9.19
C VAL A 82 32.22 42.46 7.99
N ALA A 83 31.56 43.48 7.42
CA ALA A 83 30.81 43.33 6.17
C ALA A 83 31.75 42.88 5.05
N SER A 84 31.41 41.74 4.43
CA SER A 84 32.31 41.02 3.53
C SER A 84 31.63 40.65 2.23
N THR A 85 32.33 40.87 1.12
CA THR A 85 31.89 40.50 -0.22
C THR A 85 32.91 39.55 -0.84
N LEU A 86 32.51 38.30 -1.07
CA LEU A 86 33.31 37.34 -1.83
C LEU A 86 32.85 37.34 -3.30
N THR A 87 33.76 37.63 -4.23
CA THR A 87 33.52 37.49 -5.67
C THR A 87 34.07 36.16 -6.19
N VAL A 88 33.25 35.37 -6.87
CA VAL A 88 33.62 34.03 -7.37
C VAL A 88 33.60 34.00 -8.89
N ASN A 89 34.78 34.11 -9.53
CA ASN A 89 34.92 34.14 -10.99
C ASN A 89 35.49 32.83 -11.58
N LYS A 90 35.94 31.90 -10.73
CA LYS A 90 36.38 30.56 -11.08
C LYS A 90 35.79 29.53 -10.12
N LEU A 91 36.00 28.24 -10.44
CA LEU A 91 35.42 27.13 -9.69
C LEU A 91 35.74 27.26 -8.20
N LEU A 92 34.70 27.19 -7.38
CA LEU A 92 34.82 27.08 -5.93
C LEU A 92 34.24 25.73 -5.47
N THR A 93 35.07 24.90 -4.84
CA THR A 93 34.65 23.63 -4.24
C THR A 93 34.64 23.75 -2.71
N ILE A 94 33.50 23.47 -2.09
CA ILE A 94 33.31 23.50 -0.64
C ILE A 94 32.98 22.08 -0.18
N SER A 95 33.88 21.47 0.60
CA SER A 95 33.73 20.07 1.04
C SER A 95 32.65 19.89 2.12
N GLY A 96 32.29 20.97 2.81
CA GLY A 96 31.27 21.05 3.84
C GLY A 96 30.31 22.21 3.57
N ASN A 97 30.03 22.99 4.61
CA ASN A 97 28.97 24.00 4.59
C ASN A 97 29.45 25.34 4.01
N LEU A 98 28.54 26.02 3.30
CA LEU A 98 28.62 27.43 2.99
C LEU A 98 27.65 28.20 3.90
N THR A 99 28.16 29.18 4.63
CA THR A 99 27.39 30.11 5.44
C THR A 99 27.62 31.55 4.97
N ILE A 100 26.56 32.22 4.55
CA ILE A 100 26.55 33.65 4.22
C ILE A 100 25.81 34.36 5.35
N ASN A 101 26.54 35.03 6.23
CA ASN A 101 25.97 35.74 7.37
C ASN A 101 25.24 37.02 6.91
N SER A 102 24.38 37.54 7.79
CA SER A 102 23.72 38.84 7.57
C SER A 102 24.75 39.94 7.29
N GLY A 103 24.45 40.79 6.31
CA GLY A 103 25.35 41.84 5.84
C GLY A 103 26.51 41.38 4.95
N ALA A 104 26.67 40.07 4.72
CA ALA A 104 27.67 39.54 3.79
C ALA A 104 27.09 39.33 2.38
N THR A 105 27.95 39.37 1.37
CA THR A 105 27.58 39.11 -0.03
C THR A 105 28.45 38.02 -0.65
N LEU A 106 27.81 37.03 -1.27
CA LEU A 106 28.44 36.11 -2.21
C LEU A 106 28.01 36.51 -3.64
N SER A 107 28.96 36.98 -4.43
CA SER A 107 28.76 37.38 -5.83
C SER A 107 29.36 36.33 -6.76
N GLN A 108 28.50 35.50 -7.37
CA GLN A 108 28.91 34.49 -8.33
C GLN A 108 28.99 35.08 -9.75
N GLY A 109 30.20 35.12 -10.30
CA GLY A 109 30.46 35.40 -11.71
C GLY A 109 30.08 34.21 -12.60
N ASN A 110 30.56 34.19 -13.83
CA ASN A 110 30.27 33.11 -14.79
C ASN A 110 31.12 31.86 -14.45
N THR A 111 30.71 31.10 -13.44
CA THR A 111 31.42 29.91 -12.97
C THR A 111 30.54 28.97 -12.16
N ASN A 112 31.11 27.86 -11.70
CA ASN A 112 30.44 26.86 -10.89
C ASN A 112 30.84 26.96 -9.42
N ILE A 113 29.88 26.69 -8.53
CA ILE A 113 30.14 26.45 -7.11
C ILE A 113 29.70 25.02 -6.81
N VAL A 114 30.60 24.20 -6.27
CA VAL A 114 30.31 22.81 -5.87
C VAL A 114 30.27 22.75 -4.36
N ILE A 115 29.19 22.22 -3.81
CA ILE A 115 28.95 22.15 -2.38
C ILE A 115 28.66 20.72 -1.99
N ARG A 116 29.36 20.25 -0.96
CA ARG A 116 29.20 18.91 -0.38
C ARG A 116 28.61 18.91 1.04
N GLY A 117 28.23 20.10 1.54
CA GLY A 117 27.45 20.28 2.77
C GLY A 117 26.25 21.20 2.55
N ASN A 118 25.86 21.93 3.59
CA ASN A 118 24.67 22.78 3.57
C ASN A 118 24.94 24.14 2.92
N TRP A 119 23.91 24.69 2.28
CA TRP A 119 23.84 26.09 1.85
C TRP A 119 23.02 26.86 2.86
N ILE A 120 23.63 27.81 3.56
CA ILE A 120 22.97 28.61 4.60
C ILE A 120 23.10 30.09 4.22
N ASN A 121 22.03 30.70 3.73
CA ASN A 121 22.04 32.10 3.31
C ASN A 121 21.18 32.98 4.22
N SER A 122 21.85 33.81 5.02
CA SER A 122 21.26 34.89 5.80
C SER A 122 21.73 36.28 5.36
N GLY A 123 22.55 36.34 4.31
CA GLY A 123 23.02 37.58 3.67
C GLY A 123 22.48 37.71 2.25
N THR A 124 23.35 38.14 1.35
CA THR A 124 23.03 38.36 -0.06
C THR A 124 23.79 37.34 -0.92
N TYR A 125 23.06 36.64 -1.78
CA TYR A 125 23.64 35.84 -2.86
C TYR A 125 23.18 36.41 -4.21
N THR A 126 24.14 36.74 -5.07
CA THR A 126 23.88 37.19 -6.43
C THR A 126 24.64 36.32 -7.43
N ALA A 127 24.06 36.14 -8.60
CA ALA A 127 24.69 35.44 -9.71
C ALA A 127 24.50 36.23 -11.02
N ILE A 128 25.58 36.38 -11.78
CA ILE A 128 25.55 37.06 -13.08
C ILE A 128 24.59 36.35 -14.04
N ASN A 129 23.97 37.11 -14.94
CA ASN A 129 23.14 36.57 -16.02
C ASN A 129 23.92 36.65 -17.35
N SER A 130 24.88 35.75 -17.54
CA SER A 130 25.72 35.67 -18.75
C SER A 130 25.95 34.21 -19.10
N VAL A 131 26.01 33.87 -20.39
CA VAL A 131 26.18 32.49 -20.89
C VAL A 131 27.69 32.15 -20.98
N PRO A 132 28.15 30.95 -20.58
CA PRO A 132 27.38 29.88 -19.93
C PRO A 132 26.85 30.32 -18.56
N LEU A 133 25.64 29.90 -18.20
CA LEU A 133 25.01 30.37 -16.96
C LEU A 133 25.69 29.77 -15.72
N PRO A 134 25.90 30.56 -14.64
CA PRO A 134 26.50 30.06 -13.42
C PRO A 134 25.63 29.01 -12.76
N THR A 135 26.28 27.96 -12.25
CA THR A 135 25.59 26.79 -11.70
C THR A 135 26.09 26.46 -10.30
N VAL A 136 25.17 26.19 -9.39
CA VAL A 136 25.47 25.61 -8.07
C VAL A 136 25.18 24.11 -8.11
N PHE A 137 26.13 23.30 -7.66
CA PHE A 137 26.03 21.84 -7.62
C PHE A 137 25.98 21.35 -6.17
N PHE A 138 24.96 20.57 -5.85
CA PHE A 138 24.88 19.76 -4.62
C PHE A 138 25.36 18.35 -4.96
N ALA A 139 26.44 17.91 -4.30
CA ALA A 139 27.23 16.73 -4.67
C ALA A 139 27.60 15.83 -3.48
N ALA A 140 26.75 15.73 -2.46
CA ALA A 140 26.91 14.86 -1.30
C ALA A 140 25.58 14.23 -0.86
N THR A 141 25.64 13.18 -0.05
CA THR A 141 24.49 12.33 0.29
C THR A 141 23.31 13.07 0.91
N ASN A 142 23.54 13.94 1.91
CA ASN A 142 22.50 14.72 2.58
C ASN A 142 22.95 16.18 2.71
N GLN A 143 22.16 17.10 2.19
CA GLN A 143 22.44 18.53 2.19
C GLN A 143 21.14 19.32 2.41
N THR A 144 21.24 20.49 3.00
CA THR A 144 20.11 21.39 3.20
C THR A 144 20.36 22.73 2.53
N ILE A 145 19.35 23.29 1.87
CA ILE A 145 19.30 24.70 1.50
C ILE A 145 18.45 25.43 2.53
N GLY A 146 19.06 26.32 3.30
CA GLY A 146 18.41 27.07 4.37
C GLY A 146 19.00 28.46 4.55
N GLY A 147 18.86 28.97 5.78
CA GLY A 147 19.13 30.36 6.14
C GLY A 147 17.84 31.16 6.27
N SER A 148 17.98 32.46 6.54
CA SER A 148 16.84 33.37 6.72
C SER A 148 16.39 34.04 5.42
N ASN A 149 17.19 33.98 4.36
CA ASN A 149 16.95 34.68 3.10
C ASN A 149 16.77 33.69 1.95
N VAL A 150 15.74 33.91 1.13
CA VAL A 150 15.48 33.11 -0.07
C VAL A 150 16.65 33.27 -1.05
N SER A 151 17.23 32.14 -1.44
CA SER A 151 18.32 32.13 -2.43
C SER A 151 17.75 32.01 -3.84
N THR A 152 18.21 32.91 -4.74
CA THR A 152 17.83 32.91 -6.15
C THR A 152 18.98 32.38 -7.00
N PHE A 153 18.87 31.13 -7.46
CA PHE A 153 19.88 30.49 -8.31
C PHE A 153 19.59 30.73 -9.79
N ARG A 154 20.64 30.89 -10.60
CA ARG A 154 20.52 30.87 -12.07
C ARG A 154 20.27 29.44 -12.52
N ASN A 155 21.28 28.59 -12.37
CA ASN A 155 21.16 27.14 -12.46
C ASN A 155 21.45 26.48 -11.11
N LEU A 156 20.72 25.41 -10.83
CA LEU A 156 20.92 24.55 -9.68
C LEU A 156 20.94 23.09 -10.15
N THR A 157 21.90 22.30 -9.69
CA THR A 157 21.96 20.86 -9.97
C THR A 157 22.01 20.07 -8.67
N VAL A 158 21.11 19.10 -8.54
CA VAL A 158 21.16 18.05 -7.52
C VAL A 158 21.76 16.80 -8.17
N ASN A 159 23.03 16.50 -7.87
CA ASN A 159 23.75 15.40 -8.51
C ASN A 159 23.22 14.01 -8.09
N PRO A 160 23.50 12.96 -8.88
CA PRO A 160 23.19 11.58 -8.50
C PRO A 160 23.72 11.25 -7.09
N GLY A 161 22.92 10.51 -6.33
CA GLY A 161 23.25 10.13 -4.95
C GLY A 161 23.12 11.25 -3.92
N SER A 162 22.79 12.48 -4.33
CA SER A 162 22.59 13.61 -3.41
C SER A 162 21.13 13.77 -3.02
N THR A 163 20.85 14.06 -1.75
CA THR A 163 19.53 14.47 -1.25
C THR A 163 19.62 15.90 -0.76
N VAL A 164 18.84 16.80 -1.37
CA VAL A 164 18.73 18.21 -0.97
C VAL A 164 17.40 18.45 -0.29
N LEU A 165 17.43 18.68 1.01
CA LEU A 165 16.29 19.12 1.81
C LEU A 165 16.17 20.65 1.73
N LEU A 166 14.96 21.16 1.51
CA LEU A 166 14.67 22.58 1.64
C LEU A 166 14.32 22.91 3.09
N GLY A 167 15.02 23.89 3.66
CA GLY A 167 14.69 24.57 4.91
C GLY A 167 14.12 25.98 4.70
N ILE A 168 13.96 26.39 3.45
CA ILE A 168 13.37 27.66 3.00
C ILE A 168 12.93 27.54 1.54
N ASN A 169 12.02 28.40 1.09
CA ASN A 169 11.71 28.54 -0.33
C ASN A 169 12.95 28.93 -1.13
N ILE A 170 13.03 28.49 -2.39
CA ILE A 170 14.09 28.87 -3.32
C ILE A 170 13.52 29.35 -4.65
N ASN A 171 14.27 30.22 -5.31
CA ASN A 171 13.94 30.70 -6.64
C ASN A 171 14.99 30.21 -7.64
N ILE A 172 14.53 29.72 -8.78
CA ILE A 172 15.36 29.34 -9.92
C ILE A 172 15.03 30.32 -11.03
N THR A 173 16.00 30.93 -11.71
CA THR A 173 15.70 31.84 -12.85
C THR A 173 15.97 31.21 -14.20
N SER A 174 16.66 30.08 -14.24
CA SER A 174 16.92 29.34 -15.48
C SER A 174 16.53 27.88 -15.31
N ASN A 175 17.41 27.01 -14.81
CA ASN A 175 17.12 25.58 -14.73
C ASN A 175 17.48 24.96 -13.37
N LEU A 176 16.61 24.09 -12.88
CA LEU A 176 16.92 23.10 -11.85
C LEU A 176 17.02 21.73 -12.50
N LEU A 177 18.20 21.11 -12.44
CA LEU A 177 18.44 19.74 -12.88
C LEU A 177 18.46 18.80 -11.67
N VAL A 178 17.57 17.81 -11.65
CA VAL A 178 17.45 16.84 -10.56
C VAL A 178 17.89 15.46 -11.05
N SER A 179 19.05 15.02 -10.61
CA SER A 179 19.57 13.65 -10.81
C SER A 179 19.73 12.87 -9.50
N GLY A 180 19.72 13.56 -8.36
CA GLY A 180 19.52 12.99 -7.03
C GLY A 180 18.07 13.19 -6.55
N THR A 181 17.88 13.58 -5.28
CA THR A 181 16.57 13.86 -4.68
C THR A 181 16.45 15.31 -4.26
N ILE A 182 15.38 15.99 -4.68
CA ILE A 182 14.96 17.28 -4.11
C ILE A 182 13.76 17.05 -3.19
N ASP A 183 13.90 17.44 -1.92
CA ASP A 183 12.92 17.25 -0.86
C ASP A 183 12.46 18.60 -0.29
N PRO A 184 11.24 19.06 -0.61
CA PRO A 184 10.72 20.33 -0.12
C PRO A 184 10.31 20.36 1.37
N SER A 185 10.63 19.33 2.15
CA SER A 185 10.24 19.15 3.57
C SER A 185 8.73 18.99 3.78
N GLU A 186 8.33 18.43 4.93
CA GLU A 186 6.92 18.14 5.27
C GLU A 186 6.29 19.17 6.22
N SER A 187 7.07 19.80 7.09
CA SER A 187 6.54 20.74 8.09
C SER A 187 7.58 21.78 8.52
N PRO A 188 7.46 23.04 8.07
CA PRO A 188 6.61 23.46 6.96
C PRO A 188 7.09 22.86 5.64
N THR A 189 6.22 22.86 4.62
CA THR A 189 6.61 22.54 3.25
C THR A 189 7.11 23.78 2.53
N TYR A 190 8.11 23.65 1.66
CA TYR A 190 8.69 24.75 0.90
C TYR A 190 8.41 24.63 -0.60
N GLN A 191 8.63 25.73 -1.32
CA GLN A 191 8.39 25.84 -2.75
C GLN A 191 9.69 26.13 -3.51
N VAL A 192 9.83 25.46 -4.66
CA VAL A 192 10.73 25.82 -5.75
C VAL A 192 9.92 26.59 -6.79
N SER A 193 10.32 27.84 -7.06
CA SER A 193 9.61 28.72 -8.00
C SER A 193 10.53 29.22 -9.13
N GLY A 194 9.92 29.74 -10.20
CA GLY A 194 10.62 30.44 -11.29
C GLY A 194 10.84 29.58 -12.55
N GLY A 195 12.09 29.29 -12.88
CA GLY A 195 12.54 28.61 -14.10
C GLY A 195 12.25 27.11 -14.12
N ASN A 196 12.66 26.42 -15.18
CA ASN A 196 12.25 25.05 -15.45
C ASN A 196 12.90 24.04 -14.49
N ILE A 197 12.15 23.01 -14.11
CA ILE A 197 12.68 21.84 -13.40
C ILE A 197 12.76 20.68 -14.37
N THR A 198 13.93 20.04 -14.49
CA THR A 198 14.10 18.80 -15.24
C THR A 198 14.49 17.69 -14.27
N VAL A 199 13.63 16.69 -14.14
CA VAL A 199 13.92 15.47 -13.39
C VAL A 199 14.46 14.44 -14.36
N THR A 200 15.72 14.08 -14.18
CA THR A 200 16.45 13.15 -15.05
C THR A 200 16.24 11.70 -14.63
N SER A 201 16.83 10.76 -15.38
CA SER A 201 16.82 9.34 -15.02
C SER A 201 17.44 9.12 -13.63
N GLY A 202 16.70 8.43 -12.76
CA GLY A 202 17.07 8.21 -11.35
C GLY A 202 16.84 9.42 -10.43
N GLY A 203 16.52 10.59 -10.98
CA GLY A 203 16.17 11.77 -10.21
C GLY A 203 14.81 11.63 -9.54
N VAL A 204 14.69 12.17 -8.33
CA VAL A 204 13.47 12.14 -7.51
C VAL A 204 13.02 13.56 -7.17
N ALA A 205 11.81 13.90 -7.59
CA ALA A 205 11.08 15.06 -7.09
C ALA A 205 10.06 14.62 -6.05
N LYS A 206 10.25 15.02 -4.79
CA LYS A 206 9.29 14.73 -3.71
C LYS A 206 8.22 15.81 -3.63
N VAL A 207 6.97 15.39 -3.53
CA VAL A 207 5.83 16.24 -3.22
C VAL A 207 5.42 15.94 -1.79
N ASN A 208 5.50 16.96 -0.93
CA ASN A 208 5.10 16.89 0.48
C ASN A 208 3.94 17.85 0.81
N ALA A 209 3.71 18.86 -0.03
CA ALA A 209 2.53 19.72 0.01
C ALA A 209 1.28 18.97 -0.47
N SER A 210 0.10 19.54 -0.22
CA SER A 210 -1.18 18.97 -0.66
C SER A 210 -1.33 18.83 -2.17
N THR A 211 -0.56 19.58 -2.96
CA THR A 211 -0.54 19.50 -4.43
C THR A 211 0.89 19.62 -4.95
N PHE A 212 1.13 19.10 -6.15
CA PHE A 212 2.41 19.27 -6.84
C PHE A 212 2.82 20.75 -6.96
N GLY A 213 1.87 21.63 -7.32
CA GLY A 213 2.10 23.07 -7.43
C GLY A 213 2.46 23.77 -6.12
N GLY A 214 2.08 23.19 -4.98
CA GLY A 214 2.47 23.68 -3.66
C GLY A 214 3.99 23.60 -3.42
N ASN A 215 4.66 22.59 -3.99
CA ASN A 215 6.11 22.47 -3.93
C ASN A 215 6.83 22.96 -5.19
N TYR A 216 6.19 22.85 -6.35
CA TYR A 216 6.80 23.14 -7.65
C TYR A 216 5.84 24.00 -8.49
N SER A 217 5.98 25.32 -8.38
CA SER A 217 5.12 26.29 -9.09
C SER A 217 5.76 26.76 -10.39
N THR A 218 6.21 25.81 -11.22
CA THR A 218 6.94 26.06 -12.45
C THR A 218 6.72 24.92 -13.45
N THR A 219 7.18 25.10 -14.69
CA THR A 219 7.26 24.05 -15.70
C THR A 219 8.18 22.93 -15.21
N VAL A 220 7.65 21.71 -15.21
CA VAL A 220 8.40 20.50 -14.89
C VAL A 220 8.46 19.59 -16.09
N ILE A 221 9.67 19.14 -16.38
CA ILE A 221 10.00 18.17 -17.42
C ILE A 221 10.41 16.87 -16.72
N LEU A 222 9.65 15.81 -16.96
CA LEU A 222 9.90 14.48 -16.41
C LEU A 222 10.50 13.59 -17.50
N ASN A 223 11.80 13.33 -17.42
CA ASN A 223 12.47 12.47 -18.38
C ASN A 223 12.19 10.99 -18.10
N GLU A 224 12.52 10.14 -19.07
CA GLU A 224 12.57 8.70 -18.85
C GLU A 224 13.43 8.35 -17.62
N GLY A 225 12.94 7.46 -16.77
CA GLY A 225 13.60 7.04 -15.53
C GLY A 225 13.42 8.01 -14.36
N SER A 226 12.75 9.14 -14.54
CA SER A 226 12.44 10.06 -13.45
C SER A 226 11.40 9.50 -12.48
N ILE A 227 11.49 9.93 -11.23
CA ILE A 227 10.58 9.53 -10.15
C ILE A 227 9.92 10.79 -9.59
N VAL A 228 8.59 10.76 -9.52
CA VAL A 228 7.82 11.71 -8.70
C VAL A 228 7.24 10.95 -7.53
N GLU A 229 7.57 11.37 -6.32
CA GLU A 229 7.13 10.73 -5.07
C GLU A 229 6.15 11.62 -4.33
N TYR A 230 4.88 11.20 -4.23
CA TYR A 230 3.90 11.82 -3.34
C TYR A 230 3.97 11.12 -1.99
N GLY A 231 4.67 11.73 -1.03
CA GLY A 231 5.17 11.03 0.16
C GLY A 231 4.78 11.60 1.52
N SER A 232 3.90 12.60 1.58
CA SER A 232 3.57 13.29 2.84
C SER A 232 2.98 12.34 3.91
N ASN A 233 3.46 12.43 5.15
CA ASN A 233 2.88 11.71 6.30
C ASN A 233 1.79 12.50 7.05
N THR A 234 1.69 13.80 6.77
CA THR A 234 0.85 14.73 7.55
C THR A 234 -0.31 15.29 6.74
N THR A 235 -0.22 15.28 5.42
CA THR A 235 -1.20 15.94 4.54
C THR A 235 -1.61 15.00 3.40
N ALA A 236 -2.91 14.83 3.18
CA ALA A 236 -3.43 14.13 2.00
C ALA A 236 -3.08 14.90 0.73
N GLN A 237 -2.80 14.21 -0.39
CA GLN A 237 -2.29 14.87 -1.59
C GLN A 237 -3.15 14.59 -2.81
N SER A 238 -3.33 15.63 -3.63
CA SER A 238 -3.86 15.49 -4.98
C SER A 238 -2.70 15.31 -5.97
N ILE A 239 -2.73 14.21 -6.71
CA ILE A 239 -1.75 13.90 -7.74
C ILE A 239 -2.07 14.70 -8.99
N ASN A 240 -1.08 15.42 -9.50
CA ASN A 240 -1.22 16.27 -10.67
C ASN A 240 -1.30 15.43 -11.95
N ALA A 241 -2.41 15.51 -12.67
CA ALA A 241 -2.66 14.77 -13.90
C ALA A 241 -2.23 15.53 -15.18
N SER A 242 -1.49 16.64 -15.07
CA SER A 242 -0.96 17.33 -16.25
C SER A 242 0.35 16.73 -16.77
N TYR A 243 0.92 15.75 -16.07
CA TYR A 243 2.23 15.17 -16.39
C TYR A 243 2.15 13.71 -16.79
N THR A 244 2.97 13.33 -17.78
CA THR A 244 3.26 11.94 -18.12
C THR A 244 4.38 11.43 -17.22
N TYR A 245 4.03 10.62 -16.21
CA TYR A 245 5.00 10.08 -15.27
C TYR A 245 5.84 8.95 -15.89
N SER A 246 7.15 8.93 -15.63
CA SER A 246 7.99 7.75 -15.87
C SER A 246 7.88 6.76 -14.72
N THR A 247 7.99 7.24 -13.47
CA THR A 247 7.62 6.50 -12.28
C THR A 247 6.79 7.39 -11.36
N LEU A 248 5.58 6.94 -11.03
CA LEU A 248 4.75 7.52 -9.97
C LEU A 248 4.94 6.67 -8.70
N LYS A 249 5.51 7.27 -7.66
CA LYS A 249 5.70 6.61 -6.36
C LYS A 249 4.73 7.22 -5.34
N ILE A 250 3.97 6.37 -4.69
CA ILE A 250 3.04 6.70 -3.63
C ILE A 250 3.64 6.20 -2.32
N SER A 251 3.93 7.13 -1.41
CA SER A 251 4.49 6.85 -0.10
C SER A 251 3.83 7.70 1.00
N GLY A 252 4.33 7.59 2.24
CA GLY A 252 3.74 8.25 3.41
C GLY A 252 2.43 7.60 3.87
N SER A 253 1.92 8.04 5.02
CA SER A 253 0.75 7.43 5.68
C SER A 253 -0.62 8.01 5.26
N THR A 254 -0.66 9.12 4.53
CA THR A 254 -1.92 9.74 4.11
C THR A 254 -2.36 9.28 2.72
N VAL A 255 -3.64 9.51 2.40
CA VAL A 255 -4.20 9.18 1.09
C VAL A 255 -3.64 10.10 0.01
N LYS A 256 -3.22 9.51 -1.11
CA LYS A 256 -2.88 10.22 -2.36
C LYS A 256 -3.94 9.91 -3.39
N SER A 257 -4.63 10.93 -3.88
CA SER A 257 -5.79 10.77 -4.76
C SER A 257 -5.56 11.37 -6.13
N LEU A 258 -6.16 10.78 -7.17
CA LEU A 258 -6.30 11.43 -8.46
C LEU A 258 -7.47 12.42 -8.43
N SER A 259 -7.27 13.64 -8.94
CA SER A 259 -8.35 14.60 -9.20
C SER A 259 -8.87 14.57 -10.64
N SER A 260 -8.18 13.86 -11.53
CA SER A 260 -8.56 13.60 -12.93
C SER A 260 -7.77 12.41 -13.48
N GLY A 261 -8.15 11.89 -14.65
CA GLY A 261 -7.42 10.82 -15.36
C GLY A 261 -5.98 11.23 -15.67
N LEU A 262 -5.03 10.35 -15.37
CA LEU A 262 -3.65 10.55 -15.80
C LEU A 262 -3.55 10.37 -17.32
N PRO A 263 -2.71 11.17 -18.01
CA PRO A 263 -2.16 10.75 -19.28
C PRO A 263 -1.54 9.37 -19.13
N ALA A 264 -1.64 8.54 -20.16
CA ALA A 264 -1.02 7.22 -20.13
C ALA A 264 0.47 7.35 -19.75
N LEU A 265 0.90 6.60 -18.74
CA LEU A 265 2.26 6.70 -18.23
C LEU A 265 3.28 6.41 -19.33
N ASN A 266 4.50 6.96 -19.17
CA ASN A 266 5.56 6.83 -20.15
C ASN A 266 5.80 5.35 -20.51
N SER A 267 5.83 5.03 -21.81
CA SER A 267 6.10 3.69 -22.32
C SER A 267 7.16 3.67 -23.41
N THR A 268 8.10 4.63 -23.41
CA THR A 268 9.21 4.69 -24.38
C THR A 268 10.18 3.53 -24.25
N THR A 269 10.31 2.96 -23.04
CA THR A 269 11.09 1.74 -22.76
C THR A 269 10.32 0.78 -21.86
N ALA A 270 10.77 -0.48 -21.81
CA ALA A 270 10.16 -1.51 -20.97
C ALA A 270 10.29 -1.22 -19.46
N SER A 271 11.30 -0.43 -19.05
CA SER A 271 11.53 -0.01 -17.67
C SER A 271 10.80 1.27 -17.27
N ALA A 272 10.22 1.99 -18.22
CA ALA A 272 9.42 3.19 -17.95
C ALA A 272 7.93 2.87 -17.77
N GLY A 273 7.25 3.75 -17.05
CA GLY A 273 5.81 3.66 -16.80
C GLY A 273 5.51 2.74 -15.63
N ASN A 274 5.96 3.14 -14.44
CA ASN A 274 5.77 2.36 -13.22
C ASN A 274 4.89 3.10 -12.21
N ILE A 275 4.13 2.33 -11.44
CA ILE A 275 3.41 2.78 -10.25
C ILE A 275 3.86 1.92 -9.08
N PHE A 276 4.44 2.56 -8.06
CA PHE A 276 4.85 1.92 -6.81
C PHE A 276 4.06 2.50 -5.65
N VAL A 277 3.24 1.68 -4.99
CA VAL A 277 2.57 2.05 -3.74
C VAL A 277 3.28 1.35 -2.58
N THR A 278 3.99 2.14 -1.77
CA THR A 278 4.83 1.61 -0.68
C THR A 278 4.03 1.22 0.54
N ALA A 279 4.63 0.42 1.42
CA ALA A 279 3.96 -0.09 2.61
C ALA A 279 3.40 1.04 3.48
N GLY A 280 2.16 0.88 3.95
CA GLY A 280 1.45 1.86 4.77
C GLY A 280 0.80 3.02 4.01
N SER A 281 0.91 3.05 2.68
CA SER A 281 0.40 4.13 1.84
C SER A 281 -0.90 3.75 1.13
N THR A 282 -1.73 4.76 0.83
CA THR A 282 -2.99 4.59 0.10
C THR A 282 -2.98 5.39 -1.18
N PHE A 283 -3.15 4.71 -2.31
CA PHE A 283 -3.38 5.33 -3.62
C PHE A 283 -4.87 5.20 -3.99
N ASP A 284 -5.56 6.34 -4.10
CA ASP A 284 -6.98 6.38 -4.44
C ASP A 284 -7.18 6.96 -5.85
N LEU A 285 -7.56 6.11 -6.80
CA LEU A 285 -7.82 6.54 -8.17
C LEU A 285 -9.08 7.37 -8.31
N SER A 286 -9.94 7.44 -7.28
CA SER A 286 -11.31 7.94 -7.42
C SER A 286 -11.96 7.27 -8.65
N SER A 287 -12.67 7.98 -9.52
CA SER A 287 -13.25 7.39 -10.75
C SER A 287 -12.33 7.43 -11.98
N PHE A 288 -11.03 7.61 -11.80
CA PHE A 288 -10.09 7.92 -12.88
C PHE A 288 -9.16 6.75 -13.21
N SER A 289 -8.49 6.81 -14.37
CA SER A 289 -7.50 5.82 -14.79
C SER A 289 -6.06 6.25 -14.50
N ALA A 290 -5.21 5.25 -14.32
CA ALA A 290 -3.76 5.38 -14.15
C ALA A 290 -3.03 4.36 -15.03
N ASP A 291 -3.43 4.30 -16.31
CA ASP A 291 -2.95 3.29 -17.24
C ASP A 291 -1.54 3.58 -17.72
N ARG A 292 -0.80 2.52 -18.05
CA ARG A 292 0.46 2.65 -18.79
C ARG A 292 0.20 2.85 -20.28
N GLY A 293 1.07 3.60 -20.96
CA GLY A 293 1.09 3.67 -22.42
C GLY A 293 1.45 2.32 -23.08
N THR A 294 1.24 2.24 -24.40
CA THR A 294 1.34 0.99 -25.17
C THR A 294 2.49 0.97 -26.18
N SER A 295 3.37 1.97 -26.21
CA SER A 295 4.43 2.07 -27.22
C SER A 295 5.46 0.94 -27.12
N VAL A 296 5.85 0.54 -25.91
CA VAL A 296 6.71 -0.62 -25.63
C VAL A 296 6.11 -1.40 -24.47
N VAL A 297 5.95 -2.72 -24.61
CA VAL A 297 5.48 -3.59 -23.51
C VAL A 297 6.44 -3.54 -22.33
N GLY A 298 5.94 -3.35 -21.11
CA GLY A 298 6.77 -3.25 -19.92
C GLY A 298 6.02 -2.63 -18.74
N GLY A 299 6.78 -2.05 -17.81
CA GLY A 299 6.30 -1.36 -16.64
C GLY A 299 5.77 -2.28 -15.53
N ILE A 300 5.72 -1.72 -14.34
CA ILE A 300 5.34 -2.41 -13.10
C ILE A 300 4.24 -1.61 -12.39
N LEU A 301 3.14 -2.28 -12.06
CA LEU A 301 2.22 -1.87 -11.01
C LEU A 301 2.51 -2.72 -9.77
N SER A 302 2.93 -2.09 -8.67
CA SER A 302 3.27 -2.79 -7.43
C SER A 302 2.58 -2.18 -6.22
N ILE A 303 1.79 -2.99 -5.52
CA ILE A 303 1.15 -2.65 -4.25
C ILE A 303 1.81 -3.48 -3.15
N ALA A 304 2.56 -2.80 -2.27
CA ALA A 304 3.32 -3.44 -1.20
C ALA A 304 2.42 -4.01 -0.08
N ASN A 305 3.00 -4.82 0.81
CA ASN A 305 2.31 -5.22 2.04
C ASN A 305 1.87 -4.00 2.85
N ASN A 306 0.66 -4.05 3.42
CA ASN A 306 0.03 -2.96 4.15
C ASN A 306 -0.24 -1.69 3.32
N ALA A 307 -0.10 -1.73 2.00
CA ALA A 307 -0.49 -0.66 1.10
C ALA A 307 -1.90 -0.91 0.54
N THR A 308 -2.60 0.15 0.18
CA THR A 308 -3.97 0.08 -0.36
C THR A 308 -4.07 0.76 -1.72
N LEU A 309 -4.65 0.07 -2.70
CA LEU A 309 -5.12 0.65 -3.96
C LEU A 309 -6.65 0.75 -3.91
N ILE A 310 -7.19 1.97 -3.98
CA ILE A 310 -8.63 2.22 -4.03
C ILE A 310 -8.99 2.65 -5.44
N MET A 311 -10.03 2.04 -6.01
CA MET A 311 -10.49 2.35 -7.36
C MET A 311 -12.00 2.53 -7.34
N GLY A 312 -12.42 3.72 -7.72
CA GLY A 312 -13.78 4.04 -8.10
C GLY A 312 -13.97 4.08 -9.60
N GLY A 313 -15.17 4.45 -10.01
CA GLY A 313 -15.62 4.39 -11.40
C GLY A 313 -16.78 3.43 -11.55
N VAL A 314 -17.76 3.86 -12.34
CA VAL A 314 -18.97 3.12 -12.72
C VAL A 314 -19.13 3.23 -14.23
N GLY A 315 -19.73 2.23 -14.85
CA GLY A 315 -19.95 2.21 -16.30
C GLY A 315 -19.69 0.88 -16.98
N GLY A 316 -19.56 -0.21 -16.21
CA GLY A 316 -19.33 -1.54 -16.76
C GLY A 316 -17.93 -1.75 -17.33
N THR A 317 -16.96 -0.89 -16.98
CA THR A 317 -15.54 -1.10 -17.27
C THR A 317 -14.79 -1.53 -16.00
N SER A 318 -13.60 -2.11 -16.19
CA SER A 318 -12.70 -2.34 -15.07
C SER A 318 -11.89 -1.07 -14.81
N PRO A 319 -11.89 -0.52 -13.59
CA PRO A 319 -11.07 0.65 -13.22
C PRO A 319 -9.63 0.25 -12.87
N PHE A 320 -9.26 -1.03 -13.03
CA PHE A 320 -7.94 -1.51 -12.66
C PHE A 320 -6.88 -1.01 -13.66
N PRO A 321 -5.75 -0.44 -13.21
CA PRO A 321 -4.75 0.10 -14.12
C PRO A 321 -4.27 -0.91 -15.17
N ALA A 322 -4.30 -0.50 -16.44
CA ALA A 322 -4.03 -1.38 -17.58
C ALA A 322 -2.61 -1.21 -18.15
N ASN A 323 -2.24 -2.15 -19.04
CA ASN A 323 -1.03 -2.16 -19.87
C ASN A 323 0.32 -2.32 -19.13
N PHE A 324 0.31 -2.71 -17.86
CA PHE A 324 1.52 -3.10 -17.13
C PHE A 324 1.86 -4.56 -17.45
N ALA A 325 3.12 -4.81 -17.82
CA ALA A 325 3.63 -6.16 -18.05
C ALA A 325 3.73 -6.96 -16.74
N THR A 326 3.95 -6.27 -15.61
CA THR A 326 3.98 -6.86 -14.28
C THR A 326 2.97 -6.18 -13.37
N VAL A 327 2.07 -6.97 -12.78
CA VAL A 327 1.18 -6.57 -11.69
C VAL A 327 1.57 -7.38 -10.46
N SER A 328 2.06 -6.70 -9.43
CA SER A 328 2.47 -7.31 -8.15
C SER A 328 1.57 -6.79 -7.03
N LEU A 329 0.65 -7.64 -6.58
CA LEU A 329 -0.19 -7.38 -5.41
C LEU A 329 0.34 -8.25 -4.28
N SER A 330 1.07 -7.64 -3.33
CA SER A 330 1.67 -8.39 -2.23
C SER A 330 0.60 -9.04 -1.34
N LEU A 331 0.90 -10.15 -0.65
CA LEU A 331 -0.09 -10.89 0.15
C LEU A 331 -0.81 -10.01 1.19
N GLY A 332 -0.08 -9.09 1.83
CA GLY A 332 -0.63 -8.12 2.80
C GLY A 332 -1.17 -6.83 2.19
N SER A 333 -1.22 -6.69 0.85
CA SER A 333 -1.82 -5.52 0.19
C SER A 333 -3.35 -5.59 0.21
N THR A 334 -4.01 -4.44 0.04
CA THR A 334 -5.47 -4.36 -0.14
C THR A 334 -5.80 -3.69 -1.46
N VAL A 335 -6.68 -4.31 -2.23
CA VAL A 335 -7.33 -3.66 -3.37
C VAL A 335 -8.80 -3.46 -3.05
N GLU A 336 -9.26 -2.22 -3.14
CA GLU A 336 -10.64 -1.83 -2.87
C GLU A 336 -11.34 -1.36 -4.15
N TYR A 337 -12.40 -2.07 -4.52
CA TYR A 337 -13.33 -1.70 -5.58
C TYR A 337 -14.49 -0.91 -4.96
N LYS A 338 -14.43 0.42 -5.02
CA LYS A 338 -15.28 1.36 -4.29
C LYS A 338 -16.14 2.21 -5.23
N SER A 339 -17.45 1.96 -5.31
CA SER A 339 -18.32 2.71 -6.23
C SER A 339 -19.62 3.17 -5.58
N GLY A 340 -20.25 4.19 -6.16
CA GLY A 340 -21.64 4.50 -5.88
C GLY A 340 -22.58 3.61 -6.70
N ALA A 341 -23.77 4.13 -7.02
CA ALA A 341 -24.71 3.48 -7.91
C ALA A 341 -24.11 3.24 -9.30
N GLY A 342 -24.18 1.99 -9.77
CA GLY A 342 -23.65 1.56 -11.07
C GLY A 342 -22.81 0.28 -10.99
N THR A 343 -22.41 -0.22 -12.16
CA THR A 343 -21.66 -1.48 -12.30
C THR A 343 -20.16 -1.22 -12.44
N GLN A 344 -19.37 -1.94 -11.66
CA GLN A 344 -17.91 -1.99 -11.73
C GLN A 344 -17.43 -3.43 -11.96
N ILE A 345 -16.47 -3.63 -12.89
CA ILE A 345 -15.92 -4.96 -13.19
C ILE A 345 -14.62 -5.20 -12.42
N ILE A 346 -14.59 -6.29 -11.65
CA ILE A 346 -13.41 -6.79 -10.96
C ILE A 346 -12.45 -7.41 -11.98
N SER A 347 -11.19 -6.99 -11.94
CA SER A 347 -10.13 -7.46 -12.83
C SER A 347 -9.67 -8.87 -12.42
N PRO A 348 -9.34 -9.77 -13.36
CA PRO A 348 -8.86 -11.11 -13.01
C PRO A 348 -7.41 -11.08 -12.52
N GLN A 349 -7.21 -10.73 -11.24
CA GLN A 349 -5.89 -10.66 -10.60
C GLN A 349 -5.74 -11.70 -9.48
N THR A 350 -4.51 -11.93 -9.05
CA THR A 350 -4.25 -12.57 -7.75
C THR A 350 -4.14 -11.48 -6.69
N TYR A 351 -5.17 -11.32 -5.89
CA TYR A 351 -5.24 -10.28 -4.86
C TYR A 351 -4.56 -10.75 -3.56
N GLY A 352 -3.89 -9.83 -2.85
CA GLY A 352 -3.59 -9.99 -1.43
C GLY A 352 -4.89 -10.02 -0.64
N ASN A 353 -5.49 -8.86 -0.38
CA ASN A 353 -6.85 -8.74 0.13
C ASN A 353 -7.72 -8.03 -0.90
N LEU A 354 -8.99 -8.43 -1.00
CA LEU A 354 -9.98 -7.80 -1.87
C LEU A 354 -11.14 -7.26 -1.05
N VAL A 355 -11.40 -5.97 -1.19
CA VAL A 355 -12.55 -5.30 -0.57
C VAL A 355 -13.48 -4.80 -1.67
N LEU A 356 -14.77 -5.11 -1.56
CA LEU A 356 -15.83 -4.52 -2.37
C LEU A 356 -16.63 -3.57 -1.47
N SER A 357 -16.70 -2.30 -1.84
CA SER A 357 -17.38 -1.29 -1.04
C SER A 357 -18.31 -0.39 -1.86
N CYS A 358 -19.29 0.18 -1.16
CA CYS A 358 -20.24 1.14 -1.70
C CYS A 358 -20.07 2.52 -1.05
N THR A 359 -20.17 3.59 -1.84
CA THR A 359 -20.10 4.98 -1.34
C THR A 359 -21.46 5.67 -1.31
N SER A 360 -22.38 5.29 -2.19
CA SER A 360 -23.71 5.87 -2.29
C SER A 360 -24.67 4.95 -3.06
N GLY A 361 -25.94 4.94 -2.67
CA GLY A 361 -26.96 4.11 -3.32
C GLY A 361 -26.62 2.62 -3.31
N THR A 362 -27.05 1.91 -4.37
CA THR A 362 -26.78 0.48 -4.54
C THR A 362 -25.64 0.26 -5.54
N ALA A 363 -24.49 -0.20 -5.08
CA ALA A 363 -23.37 -0.56 -5.94
C ALA A 363 -23.55 -1.97 -6.51
N THR A 364 -23.19 -2.15 -7.78
CA THR A 364 -23.12 -3.46 -8.42
C THR A 364 -21.68 -3.77 -8.80
N LYS A 365 -21.19 -4.95 -8.43
CA LYS A 365 -19.86 -5.45 -8.78
C LYS A 365 -20.02 -6.75 -9.55
N THR A 366 -19.26 -6.92 -10.62
CA THR A 366 -19.25 -8.17 -11.39
C THR A 366 -17.82 -8.61 -11.66
N SER A 367 -17.61 -9.91 -11.88
CA SER A 367 -16.36 -10.45 -12.44
C SER A 367 -16.68 -11.11 -13.78
N ALA A 368 -15.72 -11.16 -14.71
CA ALA A 368 -15.90 -11.78 -16.02
C ALA A 368 -15.01 -13.00 -16.25
N SER A 369 -14.01 -13.20 -15.39
CA SER A 369 -13.00 -14.25 -15.52
C SER A 369 -12.55 -14.70 -14.14
N ALA A 370 -12.02 -15.93 -14.06
CA ALA A 370 -11.63 -16.52 -12.79
C ALA A 370 -10.48 -15.74 -12.16
N PHE A 371 -10.46 -15.66 -10.83
CA PHE A 371 -9.43 -14.96 -10.09
C PHE A 371 -9.23 -15.54 -8.70
N THR A 372 -8.12 -15.16 -8.06
CA THR A 372 -7.73 -15.67 -6.75
C THR A 372 -7.58 -14.53 -5.76
N ILE A 373 -8.01 -14.78 -4.53
CA ILE A 373 -7.78 -13.91 -3.38
C ILE A 373 -6.92 -14.72 -2.40
N ALA A 374 -5.63 -14.43 -2.33
CA ALA A 374 -4.68 -15.16 -1.48
C ALA A 374 -4.89 -14.85 0.01
N GLY A 375 -5.41 -13.68 0.33
CA GLY A 375 -5.81 -13.24 1.67
C GLY A 375 -7.33 -13.13 1.79
N ASN A 376 -7.82 -12.07 2.44
CA ASN A 376 -9.23 -11.96 2.81
C ASN A 376 -10.11 -11.33 1.71
N PHE A 377 -11.34 -11.83 1.60
CA PHE A 377 -12.42 -11.24 0.80
C PHE A 377 -13.45 -10.59 1.71
N THR A 378 -13.68 -9.29 1.53
CA THR A 378 -14.64 -8.53 2.35
C THR A 378 -15.60 -7.76 1.46
N THR A 379 -16.90 -7.86 1.73
CA THR A 379 -17.90 -6.93 1.20
C THR A 379 -18.41 -6.03 2.32
N THR A 380 -18.55 -4.73 2.03
CA THR A 380 -19.14 -3.76 2.96
C THR A 380 -20.01 -2.78 2.22
N VAL A 381 -21.13 -2.39 2.83
CA VAL A 381 -21.99 -1.35 2.26
C VAL A 381 -21.36 0.05 2.39
N GLY A 382 -20.31 0.20 3.22
CA GLY A 382 -19.66 1.49 3.44
C GLY A 382 -20.69 2.56 3.85
N THR A 383 -20.75 3.65 3.07
CA THR A 383 -21.74 4.73 3.24
C THR A 383 -22.94 4.62 2.28
N GLY A 384 -23.01 3.55 1.49
CA GLY A 384 -24.12 3.27 0.58
C GLY A 384 -25.35 2.65 1.25
N THR A 385 -26.31 2.21 0.43
CA THR A 385 -27.53 1.53 0.89
C THR A 385 -27.47 0.02 0.71
N ALA A 386 -26.85 -0.45 -0.37
CA ALA A 386 -26.62 -1.87 -0.63
C ALA A 386 -25.39 -2.09 -1.52
N LEU A 387 -24.86 -3.31 -1.51
CA LEU A 387 -23.85 -3.77 -2.45
C LEU A 387 -24.22 -5.15 -2.99
N ASN A 388 -24.31 -5.28 -4.31
CA ASN A 388 -24.55 -6.54 -4.99
C ASN A 388 -23.28 -6.98 -5.74
N PHE A 389 -22.71 -8.10 -5.35
CA PHE A 389 -21.62 -8.74 -6.08
C PHE A 389 -22.16 -9.97 -6.81
N THR A 390 -21.94 -10.04 -8.13
CA THR A 390 -22.29 -11.21 -8.95
C THR A 390 -21.02 -11.81 -9.56
N ALA A 391 -20.77 -13.09 -9.27
CA ALA A 391 -19.69 -13.83 -9.88
C ALA A 391 -19.99 -14.11 -11.35
N GLY A 392 -19.01 -13.89 -12.24
CA GLY A 392 -19.06 -14.36 -13.64
C GLY A 392 -18.02 -15.42 -13.96
N ALA A 393 -17.35 -15.98 -12.94
CA ALA A 393 -16.41 -17.09 -13.05
C ALA A 393 -16.13 -17.74 -11.69
N ASN A 394 -15.33 -18.81 -11.68
CA ASN A 394 -14.82 -19.44 -10.45
C ASN A 394 -13.99 -18.44 -9.63
N ILE A 395 -14.11 -18.51 -8.30
CA ILE A 395 -13.35 -17.67 -7.36
C ILE A 395 -12.67 -18.58 -6.35
N ALA A 396 -11.36 -18.46 -6.21
CA ALA A 396 -10.60 -19.14 -5.17
C ALA A 396 -10.20 -18.13 -4.07
N ILE A 397 -10.51 -18.43 -2.82
CA ILE A 397 -10.26 -17.57 -1.66
C ILE A 397 -9.47 -18.38 -0.65
N ASP A 398 -8.20 -18.05 -0.47
CA ASP A 398 -7.32 -18.75 0.47
C ASP A 398 -7.50 -18.21 1.90
N GLY A 399 -7.85 -16.93 2.07
CA GLY A 399 -8.16 -16.33 3.36
C GLY A 399 -9.66 -16.35 3.72
N ASN A 400 -10.05 -15.47 4.64
CA ASN A 400 -11.41 -15.44 5.17
C ASN A 400 -12.36 -14.71 4.21
N VAL A 401 -13.62 -15.16 4.20
CA VAL A 401 -14.75 -14.45 3.58
C VAL A 401 -15.53 -13.72 4.66
N THR A 402 -15.76 -12.43 4.49
CA THR A 402 -16.66 -11.62 5.32
C THR A 402 -17.68 -10.90 4.45
N LEU A 403 -18.94 -11.34 4.50
CA LEU A 403 -20.04 -10.63 3.85
C LEU A 403 -20.71 -9.68 4.85
N GLY A 404 -20.57 -8.37 4.64
CA GLY A 404 -21.16 -7.35 5.50
C GLY A 404 -22.69 -7.30 5.40
N THR A 405 -23.33 -6.69 6.40
CA THR A 405 -24.76 -6.39 6.37
C THR A 405 -25.13 -5.57 5.13
N SER A 406 -26.32 -5.81 4.57
CA SER A 406 -26.80 -5.15 3.35
C SER A 406 -25.91 -5.36 2.12
N THR A 407 -25.10 -6.43 2.13
CA THR A 407 -24.37 -6.89 0.94
C THR A 407 -24.91 -8.23 0.47
N THR A 408 -24.92 -8.45 -0.84
CA THR A 408 -25.36 -9.69 -1.49
C THR A 408 -24.22 -10.24 -2.33
N PHE A 409 -23.91 -11.53 -2.18
CA PHE A 409 -23.03 -12.27 -3.08
C PHE A 409 -23.85 -13.32 -3.85
N ASN A 410 -24.01 -13.10 -5.17
CA ASN A 410 -24.61 -14.03 -6.12
C ASN A 410 -23.50 -14.89 -6.76
N ALA A 411 -23.52 -16.19 -6.49
CA ALA A 411 -22.51 -17.15 -6.93
C ALA A 411 -22.76 -17.73 -8.34
N GLU A 412 -23.94 -17.46 -8.91
CA GLU A 412 -24.35 -17.96 -10.23
C GLU A 412 -24.17 -19.48 -10.39
N SER A 413 -23.44 -19.95 -11.41
CA SER A 413 -23.28 -21.38 -11.74
C SER A 413 -21.87 -21.92 -11.48
N PHE A 414 -21.02 -21.15 -10.79
CA PHE A 414 -19.59 -21.42 -10.70
C PHE A 414 -19.21 -22.30 -9.51
N THR A 415 -17.97 -22.78 -9.50
CA THR A 415 -17.40 -23.45 -8.32
C THR A 415 -16.48 -22.48 -7.58
N HIS A 416 -16.83 -22.16 -6.34
CA HIS A 416 -16.05 -21.30 -5.46
C HIS A 416 -15.35 -22.13 -4.39
N THR A 417 -14.05 -21.92 -4.20
CA THR A 417 -13.27 -22.62 -3.16
C THR A 417 -12.87 -21.62 -2.08
N ILE A 418 -13.16 -21.94 -0.82
CA ILE A 418 -12.84 -21.11 0.35
C ILE A 418 -11.97 -21.92 1.30
N LYS A 419 -10.80 -21.39 1.67
CA LYS A 419 -9.89 -22.02 2.64
C LYS A 419 -9.79 -21.29 3.99
N GLY A 420 -10.37 -20.11 4.14
CA GLY A 420 -10.51 -19.44 5.43
C GLY A 420 -11.89 -19.61 6.06
N ASN A 421 -12.15 -18.80 7.08
CA ASN A 421 -13.46 -18.72 7.73
C ASN A 421 -14.50 -18.10 6.81
N TRP A 422 -15.75 -18.53 6.95
CA TRP A 422 -16.91 -17.97 6.26
C TRP A 422 -17.77 -17.21 7.26
N ALA A 423 -17.70 -15.88 7.26
CA ALA A 423 -18.55 -15.03 8.08
C ALA A 423 -19.57 -14.30 7.17
N ASN A 424 -20.85 -14.64 7.26
CA ASN A 424 -21.89 -14.02 6.45
C ASN A 424 -22.91 -13.28 7.31
N ASN A 425 -22.89 -11.96 7.26
CA ASN A 425 -23.88 -11.06 7.87
C ASN A 425 -24.80 -10.40 6.84
N GLY A 426 -24.60 -10.68 5.56
CA GLY A 426 -25.42 -10.22 4.44
C GLY A 426 -26.27 -11.34 3.87
N THR A 427 -26.30 -11.43 2.54
CA THR A 427 -27.01 -12.48 1.80
C THR A 427 -26.03 -13.19 0.86
N PHE A 428 -25.95 -14.51 0.97
CA PHE A 428 -25.32 -15.36 -0.03
C PHE A 428 -26.41 -16.06 -0.84
N THR A 429 -26.35 -15.93 -2.16
CA THR A 429 -27.27 -16.55 -3.12
C THR A 429 -26.50 -17.51 -4.01
N GLY A 430 -26.73 -18.80 -3.80
CA GLY A 430 -26.00 -19.88 -4.47
C GLY A 430 -26.43 -20.16 -5.90
N SER A 431 -27.63 -19.75 -6.34
CA SER A 431 -28.15 -20.06 -7.68
C SER A 431 -27.97 -21.54 -8.09
N THR A 432 -27.04 -21.87 -9.00
CA THR A 432 -26.69 -23.25 -9.37
C THR A 432 -25.23 -23.61 -9.05
N SER A 433 -24.54 -22.77 -8.28
CA SER A 433 -23.12 -22.89 -7.93
C SER A 433 -22.80 -24.09 -7.03
N THR A 434 -21.50 -24.32 -6.89
CA THR A 434 -20.92 -25.17 -5.85
C THR A 434 -19.98 -24.35 -4.98
N VAL A 435 -20.19 -24.38 -3.67
CA VAL A 435 -19.23 -23.87 -2.69
C VAL A 435 -18.46 -25.03 -2.08
N ASN A 436 -17.13 -25.00 -2.19
CA ASN A 436 -16.23 -25.96 -1.57
C ASN A 436 -15.47 -25.31 -0.41
N LEU A 437 -15.75 -25.77 0.81
CA LEU A 437 -15.01 -25.41 2.02
C LEU A 437 -13.81 -26.37 2.14
N ALA A 438 -12.63 -25.88 1.77
CA ALA A 438 -11.40 -26.67 1.64
C ALA A 438 -10.38 -26.39 2.75
N GLY A 439 -10.59 -25.35 3.55
CA GLY A 439 -9.71 -24.97 4.66
C GLY A 439 -9.81 -25.93 5.83
N SER A 440 -8.70 -26.31 6.46
CA SER A 440 -8.78 -27.13 7.67
C SER A 440 -9.03 -26.25 8.91
N GLY A 441 -9.91 -26.71 9.81
CA GLY A 441 -10.19 -26.06 11.09
C GLY A 441 -10.90 -24.71 10.98
N THR A 442 -11.59 -24.43 9.87
CA THR A 442 -12.28 -23.16 9.67
C THR A 442 -13.73 -23.22 10.16
N ALA A 443 -14.31 -22.03 10.36
CA ALA A 443 -15.65 -21.87 10.87
C ALA A 443 -16.57 -21.14 9.88
N MET A 444 -17.83 -21.55 9.85
CA MET A 444 -18.96 -20.83 9.27
C MET A 444 -19.71 -20.10 10.39
N SER A 445 -19.92 -18.79 10.21
CA SER A 445 -20.56 -17.91 11.19
C SER A 445 -21.33 -16.77 10.54
N GLY A 446 -21.93 -15.92 11.39
CA GLY A 446 -22.70 -14.75 10.99
C GLY A 446 -24.22 -15.02 10.98
N SER A 447 -24.99 -13.94 11.11
CA SER A 447 -26.45 -13.98 11.21
C SER A 447 -27.17 -13.77 9.87
N GLY A 448 -26.42 -13.69 8.78
CA GLY A 448 -26.92 -13.47 7.44
C GLY A 448 -27.61 -14.68 6.84
N THR A 449 -28.12 -14.51 5.62
CA THR A 449 -28.79 -15.56 4.86
C THR A 449 -27.78 -16.39 4.07
N ASN A 450 -27.68 -17.69 4.37
CA ASN A 450 -26.78 -18.62 3.69
C ASN A 450 -27.57 -19.58 2.79
N ASN A 451 -27.78 -19.21 1.52
CA ASN A 451 -28.49 -20.04 0.55
C ASN A 451 -27.48 -20.68 -0.42
N PHE A 452 -27.00 -21.87 -0.12
CA PHE A 452 -26.15 -22.64 -1.02
C PHE A 452 -26.98 -23.39 -2.04
N ASN A 453 -26.42 -23.58 -3.24
CA ASN A 453 -26.91 -24.64 -4.12
C ASN A 453 -26.23 -25.96 -3.76
N ASN A 454 -25.01 -26.20 -4.23
CA ASN A 454 -24.22 -27.32 -3.71
C ASN A 454 -23.23 -26.84 -2.64
N LEU A 455 -23.10 -27.59 -1.55
CA LEU A 455 -22.11 -27.35 -0.51
C LEU A 455 -21.24 -28.61 -0.33
N THR A 456 -19.97 -28.49 -0.67
CA THR A 456 -18.97 -29.53 -0.46
C THR A 456 -18.02 -29.12 0.64
N VAL A 457 -17.70 -30.05 1.54
CA VAL A 457 -16.72 -29.88 2.60
C VAL A 457 -15.56 -30.82 2.35
N SER A 458 -14.45 -30.30 1.83
CA SER A 458 -13.22 -31.08 1.62
C SER A 458 -12.17 -30.84 2.71
N GLY A 459 -12.29 -29.76 3.47
CA GLY A 459 -11.43 -29.43 4.60
C GLY A 459 -11.77 -30.22 5.86
N PHE A 460 -10.75 -30.62 6.61
CA PHE A 460 -10.94 -31.31 7.89
C PHE A 460 -11.34 -30.33 8.99
N GLY A 461 -12.33 -30.70 9.81
CA GLY A 461 -12.69 -29.96 11.02
C GLY A 461 -13.45 -28.67 10.76
N ILE A 462 -14.28 -28.62 9.72
CA ILE A 462 -15.17 -27.47 9.49
C ILE A 462 -16.23 -27.43 10.56
N THR A 463 -16.40 -26.27 11.18
CA THR A 463 -17.48 -26.03 12.14
C THR A 463 -18.46 -24.98 11.62
N ALA A 464 -19.73 -25.09 11.99
CA ALA A 464 -20.72 -24.03 11.81
C ALA A 464 -21.29 -23.65 13.17
N THR A 465 -21.53 -22.35 13.39
CA THR A 465 -22.15 -21.83 14.62
C THR A 465 -23.66 -22.14 14.69
N ASN A 466 -24.49 -21.33 15.34
CA ASN A 466 -25.94 -21.55 15.41
C ASN A 466 -26.70 -20.95 14.20
N ASN A 467 -26.03 -20.79 13.06
CA ASN A 467 -26.58 -20.16 11.86
C ASN A 467 -27.52 -21.10 11.10
N ALA A 468 -28.48 -20.51 10.37
CA ALA A 468 -29.29 -21.26 9.42
C ALA A 468 -28.50 -21.45 8.12
N ILE A 469 -28.46 -22.69 7.62
CA ILE A 469 -27.80 -23.06 6.37
C ILE A 469 -28.86 -23.70 5.45
N ASN A 470 -29.18 -23.03 4.34
CA ASN A 470 -30.12 -23.55 3.35
C ASN A 470 -29.35 -24.11 2.16
N ILE A 471 -29.71 -25.31 1.69
CA ILE A 471 -29.02 -26.01 0.61
C ILE A 471 -30.08 -26.52 -0.39
N SER A 472 -30.10 -25.99 -1.60
CA SER A 472 -31.04 -26.44 -2.65
C SER A 472 -30.53 -27.62 -3.47
N GLY A 473 -29.22 -27.84 -3.48
CA GLY A 473 -28.52 -28.88 -4.21
C GLY A 473 -27.98 -29.98 -3.28
N ASP A 474 -26.83 -30.53 -3.65
CA ASP A 474 -26.16 -31.60 -2.91
C ASP A 474 -25.37 -31.04 -1.72
N PHE A 475 -25.38 -31.77 -0.61
CA PHE A 475 -24.53 -31.52 0.55
C PHE A 475 -23.64 -32.71 0.80
N GLY A 476 -22.34 -32.51 0.97
CA GLY A 476 -21.50 -33.63 1.36
C GLY A 476 -20.09 -33.28 1.75
N THR A 477 -19.41 -34.27 2.32
CA THR A 477 -17.97 -34.21 2.60
C THR A 477 -17.20 -35.06 1.58
N SER A 478 -15.93 -34.69 1.33
CA SER A 478 -15.03 -35.46 0.48
C SER A 478 -13.61 -35.47 1.04
N GLY A 479 -12.82 -36.49 0.70
CA GLY A 479 -11.45 -36.63 1.22
C GLY A 479 -11.41 -36.64 2.76
N PRO A 480 -10.61 -35.78 3.42
CA PRO A 480 -10.56 -35.68 4.88
C PRO A 480 -11.71 -34.82 5.46
N GLY A 481 -12.66 -34.39 4.63
CA GLY A 481 -13.72 -33.47 4.99
C GLY A 481 -14.54 -33.92 6.20
N THR A 482 -14.69 -33.04 7.18
CA THR A 482 -15.64 -33.25 8.29
C THR A 482 -16.37 -31.95 8.59
N PHE A 483 -17.63 -32.07 9.03
CA PHE A 483 -18.51 -30.94 9.28
C PHE A 483 -19.24 -31.10 10.61
N VAL A 484 -19.15 -30.10 11.48
CA VAL A 484 -19.85 -30.08 12.78
C VAL A 484 -20.67 -28.81 12.92
N HIS A 485 -21.98 -28.96 13.09
CA HIS A 485 -22.89 -27.85 13.33
C HIS A 485 -23.18 -27.70 14.83
N ALA A 486 -22.89 -26.53 15.39
CA ALA A 486 -23.09 -26.24 16.79
C ALA A 486 -24.57 -26.24 17.20
N SER A 487 -24.80 -26.38 18.51
CA SER A 487 -26.14 -26.36 19.10
C SER A 487 -26.93 -25.10 18.72
N GLY A 488 -28.21 -25.29 18.40
CA GLY A 488 -29.13 -24.25 17.92
C GLY A 488 -29.14 -24.08 16.40
N GLY A 489 -28.09 -24.52 15.70
CA GLY A 489 -28.01 -24.45 14.23
C GLY A 489 -28.96 -25.40 13.51
N THR A 490 -29.35 -25.05 12.28
CA THR A 490 -30.21 -25.87 11.42
C THR A 490 -29.71 -25.89 9.98
N VAL A 491 -29.52 -27.10 9.43
CA VAL A 491 -29.35 -27.30 7.98
C VAL A 491 -30.71 -27.62 7.37
N THR A 492 -31.10 -26.86 6.35
CA THR A 492 -32.36 -27.05 5.62
C THR A 492 -32.09 -27.42 4.16
N MET A 493 -32.46 -28.63 3.77
CA MET A 493 -32.42 -29.07 2.37
C MET A 493 -33.69 -28.65 1.65
N THR A 494 -33.60 -27.84 0.60
CA THR A 494 -34.76 -27.19 -0.03
C THR A 494 -35.12 -27.69 -1.43
N GLY A 495 -34.18 -28.20 -2.24
CA GLY A 495 -34.45 -28.61 -3.64
C GLY A 495 -34.51 -30.12 -3.88
N ALA A 496 -35.43 -30.59 -4.73
CA ALA A 496 -35.76 -32.01 -4.91
C ALA A 496 -34.67 -32.87 -5.60
N SER A 497 -34.69 -34.18 -5.30
CA SER A 497 -33.81 -35.22 -5.89
C SER A 497 -32.34 -34.87 -5.74
N LYS A 498 -31.92 -34.64 -4.49
CA LYS A 498 -30.55 -34.30 -4.10
C LYS A 498 -30.05 -35.21 -3.00
N THR A 499 -28.74 -35.18 -2.81
CA THR A 499 -28.01 -36.10 -1.96
C THR A 499 -27.45 -35.44 -0.72
N ILE A 500 -27.39 -36.23 0.36
CA ILE A 500 -26.49 -35.97 1.49
C ILE A 500 -25.48 -37.12 1.52
N ASP A 501 -24.22 -36.83 1.18
CA ASP A 501 -23.17 -37.84 1.00
C ASP A 501 -21.90 -37.58 1.82
N GLY A 502 -21.05 -38.59 1.95
CA GLY A 502 -19.78 -38.53 2.66
C GLY A 502 -19.83 -39.03 4.10
N SER A 503 -18.83 -38.64 4.89
CA SER A 503 -18.63 -39.10 6.27
C SER A 503 -18.27 -37.94 7.21
N GLY A 504 -18.30 -38.17 8.52
CA GLY A 504 -17.89 -37.16 9.50
C GLY A 504 -18.80 -35.92 9.53
N ILE A 505 -20.09 -36.09 9.20
CA ILE A 505 -21.09 -35.03 9.25
C ILE A 505 -21.87 -35.13 10.56
N THR A 506 -21.73 -34.11 11.40
CA THR A 506 -22.50 -33.92 12.63
C THR A 506 -23.34 -32.66 12.49
N LEU A 507 -24.66 -32.79 12.50
CA LEU A 507 -25.58 -31.66 12.45
C LEU A 507 -26.33 -31.53 13.76
N ASN A 508 -26.68 -30.30 14.15
CA ASN A 508 -27.61 -30.11 15.25
C ASN A 508 -29.04 -30.43 14.79
N ASN A 509 -29.66 -29.56 13.99
CA ASN A 509 -30.95 -29.85 13.37
C ASN A 509 -30.81 -30.09 11.86
N LEU A 510 -31.59 -31.02 11.33
CA LEU A 510 -31.75 -31.26 9.89
C LEU A 510 -33.22 -31.11 9.50
N THR A 511 -33.49 -30.25 8.52
CA THR A 511 -34.83 -30.07 7.93
C THR A 511 -34.82 -30.46 6.45
N ILE A 512 -35.75 -31.32 6.04
CA ILE A 512 -36.05 -31.62 4.63
C ILE A 512 -37.37 -30.95 4.29
N SER A 513 -37.32 -29.75 3.70
CA SER A 513 -38.50 -28.89 3.57
C SER A 513 -39.43 -29.31 2.43
N SER A 514 -38.89 -29.82 1.32
CA SER A 514 -39.68 -30.29 0.18
C SER A 514 -38.92 -31.31 -0.69
N GLY A 515 -39.63 -32.10 -1.48
CA GLY A 515 -39.05 -33.04 -2.46
C GLY A 515 -38.41 -34.30 -1.85
N PHE A 516 -37.85 -35.15 -2.72
CA PHE A 516 -37.16 -36.40 -2.34
C PHE A 516 -35.67 -36.17 -2.07
N ARG A 517 -35.09 -36.81 -1.06
CA ARG A 517 -33.64 -36.80 -0.77
C ARG A 517 -33.13 -38.21 -0.54
N THR A 518 -31.92 -38.45 -1.03
CA THR A 518 -31.18 -39.67 -0.75
C THR A 518 -30.01 -39.34 0.17
N SER A 519 -29.99 -39.87 1.39
CA SER A 519 -28.79 -39.87 2.20
C SER A 519 -28.03 -41.17 1.97
N THR A 520 -26.77 -41.03 1.54
CA THR A 520 -25.78 -42.11 1.49
C THR A 520 -24.75 -41.96 2.61
N ALA A 521 -24.74 -40.81 3.28
CA ALA A 521 -23.83 -40.43 4.34
C ALA A 521 -24.05 -41.15 5.68
N THR A 522 -23.00 -41.18 6.50
CA THR A 522 -23.12 -41.46 7.94
C THR A 522 -23.28 -40.14 8.69
N LEU A 523 -24.51 -39.85 9.13
CA LEU A 523 -24.89 -38.60 9.79
C LEU A 523 -25.03 -38.79 11.30
N THR A 524 -24.53 -37.84 12.08
CA THR A 524 -24.86 -37.70 13.50
C THR A 524 -25.75 -36.48 13.69
N LEU A 525 -26.94 -36.66 14.26
CA LEU A 525 -27.86 -35.58 14.63
C LEU A 525 -27.86 -35.40 16.15
N THR A 526 -27.40 -34.24 16.62
CA THR A 526 -27.41 -33.90 18.06
C THR A 526 -28.69 -33.18 18.50
N GLY A 527 -29.57 -32.88 17.54
CA GLY A 527 -30.89 -32.28 17.74
C GLY A 527 -31.95 -32.92 16.84
N ASN A 528 -32.84 -32.12 16.27
CA ASN A 528 -34.07 -32.60 15.64
C ASN A 528 -33.92 -32.92 14.15
N LEU A 529 -34.66 -33.94 13.70
CA LEU A 529 -34.93 -34.22 12.29
C LEU A 529 -36.37 -33.83 11.96
N SER A 530 -36.57 -32.90 11.04
CA SER A 530 -37.89 -32.56 10.50
C SER A 530 -37.94 -32.84 9.01
N ALA A 531 -38.81 -33.73 8.56
CA ALA A 531 -38.95 -34.08 7.15
C ALA A 531 -40.39 -33.90 6.69
N THR A 532 -40.66 -32.76 6.05
CA THR A 532 -41.91 -32.50 5.32
C THR A 532 -41.81 -33.07 3.90
N GLY A 533 -40.62 -33.02 3.30
CA GLY A 533 -40.27 -33.81 2.11
C GLY A 533 -39.90 -35.25 2.44
N THR A 534 -39.64 -36.06 1.41
CA THR A 534 -39.22 -37.46 1.57
C THR A 534 -37.72 -37.55 1.83
N LEU A 535 -37.32 -38.26 2.88
CA LEU A 535 -35.94 -38.65 3.17
C LEU A 535 -35.78 -40.16 3.03
N THR A 536 -34.90 -40.59 2.14
CA THR A 536 -34.52 -41.99 1.96
C THR A 536 -33.06 -42.17 2.31
N CYS A 537 -32.76 -43.00 3.30
CA CYS A 537 -31.39 -43.38 3.64
C CYS A 537 -31.07 -44.68 2.90
N SER A 538 -30.47 -44.58 1.71
CA SER A 538 -30.17 -45.73 0.85
C SER A 538 -28.87 -46.45 1.25
N SER A 539 -27.96 -45.74 1.90
CA SER A 539 -26.74 -46.27 2.53
C SER A 539 -26.32 -45.38 3.70
N GLY A 540 -25.33 -45.80 4.48
CA GLY A 540 -24.92 -45.09 5.69
C GLY A 540 -25.94 -45.23 6.82
N THR A 541 -25.73 -44.47 7.90
CA THR A 541 -26.60 -44.47 9.09
C THR A 541 -26.88 -43.05 9.56
N ILE A 542 -28.10 -42.77 10.02
CA ILE A 542 -28.42 -41.55 10.77
C ILE A 542 -28.50 -41.90 12.26
N SER A 543 -27.55 -41.39 13.05
CA SER A 543 -27.49 -41.56 14.50
C SER A 543 -28.10 -40.34 15.19
N MET A 544 -29.20 -40.54 15.91
CA MET A 544 -29.80 -39.52 16.78
C MET A 544 -29.10 -39.61 18.16
N SER A 545 -28.18 -38.69 18.45
CA SER A 545 -27.29 -38.78 19.64
C SER A 545 -27.59 -37.75 20.74
N GLY A 546 -28.56 -36.86 20.53
CA GLY A 546 -28.96 -35.85 21.52
C GLY A 546 -30.03 -36.34 22.49
N LEU A 547 -30.05 -35.76 23.69
CA LEU A 547 -30.89 -36.20 24.83
C LEU A 547 -32.40 -36.02 24.61
N SER A 548 -32.81 -35.13 23.70
CA SER A 548 -34.22 -34.77 23.44
C SER A 548 -34.54 -34.72 21.95
N ASN A 549 -33.90 -35.58 21.16
CA ASN A 549 -34.07 -35.61 19.71
C ASN A 549 -35.49 -36.01 19.31
N SER A 550 -36.10 -35.24 18.40
CA SER A 550 -37.38 -35.59 17.78
C SER A 550 -37.23 -35.85 16.30
N ILE A 551 -38.07 -36.76 15.78
CA ILE A 551 -38.26 -36.98 14.35
C ILE A 551 -39.69 -36.55 14.02
N SER A 552 -39.85 -35.61 13.09
CA SER A 552 -41.14 -34.97 12.77
C SER A 552 -41.33 -34.73 11.27
N GLY A 553 -42.46 -34.10 10.91
CA GLY A 553 -42.86 -33.77 9.54
C GLY A 553 -43.67 -34.88 8.84
N ALA A 554 -44.54 -34.47 7.92
CA ALA A 554 -45.49 -35.37 7.24
C ALA A 554 -44.88 -36.19 6.09
N GLY A 555 -43.65 -35.87 5.68
CA GLY A 555 -42.98 -36.55 4.57
C GLY A 555 -42.48 -37.94 4.94
N ALA A 556 -42.39 -38.82 3.93
CA ALA A 556 -41.93 -40.20 4.11
C ALA A 556 -40.46 -40.25 4.55
N LYS A 557 -40.17 -41.11 5.53
CA LYS A 557 -38.83 -41.31 6.09
C LYS A 557 -38.49 -42.80 5.98
N SER A 558 -37.64 -43.15 5.02
CA SER A 558 -37.23 -44.54 4.76
C SER A 558 -35.81 -44.76 5.26
N PHE A 559 -35.62 -45.72 6.16
CA PHE A 559 -34.33 -46.08 6.73
C PHE A 559 -34.02 -47.54 6.43
N LEU A 560 -32.78 -47.84 6.01
CA LEU A 560 -32.33 -49.23 5.89
C LEU A 560 -32.13 -49.80 7.31
N LEU A 561 -32.87 -50.85 7.64
CA LEU A 561 -32.77 -51.50 8.95
C LEU A 561 -31.51 -52.37 9.02
N TYR A 562 -30.46 -51.89 9.68
CA TYR A 562 -29.36 -52.75 10.12
C TYR A 562 -29.79 -53.46 11.41
N ILE A 563 -30.31 -54.68 11.29
CA ILE A 563 -30.47 -55.56 12.43
C ILE A 563 -29.06 -55.98 12.87
N LEU A 564 -28.60 -55.44 13.99
CA LEU A 564 -27.41 -55.97 14.66
C LEU A 564 -27.70 -57.44 15.00
N TRP A 565 -26.90 -58.36 14.49
CA TRP A 565 -27.08 -59.82 14.65
C TRP A 565 -27.28 -60.27 16.11
N VAL A 566 -26.87 -59.45 17.07
CA VAL A 566 -27.05 -59.63 18.52
C VAL A 566 -28.53 -59.55 18.96
N MET A 567 -29.38 -58.73 18.31
CA MET A 567 -30.80 -58.68 18.66
C MET A 567 -31.60 -59.87 18.11
N LEU A 568 -31.17 -60.44 16.97
CA LEU A 568 -31.78 -61.66 16.43
C LEU A 568 -31.42 -62.88 17.29
N SER A 569 -30.22 -62.94 17.87
CA SER A 569 -29.86 -64.04 18.78
C SER A 569 -30.63 -64.01 20.10
N LEU A 570 -30.89 -62.82 20.68
CA LEU A 570 -31.75 -62.69 21.85
C LEU A 570 -33.22 -63.01 21.55
N LEU A 571 -33.74 -62.63 20.38
CA LEU A 571 -35.11 -62.97 19.99
C LEU A 571 -35.27 -64.47 19.69
N LEU A 572 -34.27 -65.10 19.08
CA LEU A 572 -34.26 -66.55 18.83
C LEU A 572 -34.10 -67.36 20.13
N GLN A 573 -33.33 -66.87 21.11
CA GLN A 573 -33.23 -67.47 22.45
C GLN A 573 -34.52 -67.32 23.28
N LEU A 574 -35.34 -66.30 23.01
CA LEU A 574 -36.63 -66.11 23.67
C LEU A 574 -37.74 -66.97 23.05
N VAL A 575 -37.70 -67.22 21.74
CA VAL A 575 -38.69 -68.06 21.02
C VAL A 575 -38.44 -69.56 21.24
N LEU A 576 -37.21 -70.00 21.51
CA LEU A 576 -36.88 -71.40 21.81
C LEU A 576 -37.13 -71.82 23.28
N ARG A 577 -37.67 -70.94 24.13
CA ARG A 577 -37.98 -71.21 25.55
C ARG A 577 -39.49 -71.30 25.87
N LEU A 578 -40.30 -71.86 24.96
CA LEU A 578 -41.66 -72.28 25.31
C LEU A 578 -41.62 -73.74 25.80
N PRO A 579 -42.08 -74.05 27.04
CA PRO A 579 -42.23 -75.43 27.48
C PRO A 579 -43.40 -76.09 26.77
N ALA A 580 -43.18 -77.33 26.30
CA ALA A 580 -44.25 -78.20 25.83
C ALA A 580 -45.22 -78.50 26.99
N HIS A 581 -46.51 -78.36 26.73
CA HIS A 581 -47.57 -79.08 27.43
C HIS A 581 -48.16 -80.11 26.47
#